data_AF-A0A661B8J8-F1
#
_entry.id   AF-A0A661B8J8-F1
#
_cell.length_a   1.000
_cell.length_b   1.000
_cell.length_c   1.000
_cell.angle_alpha   90.00
_cell.angle_beta   90.00
_cell.angle_gamma   90.00
#
_symmetry.space_group_name_H-M   'P 1'
#
loop_
_entity.id
_entity.type
_entity.pdbx_description
1 polymer ?
#
loop_
_entity_poly.entity_id
_entity_poly.type
_entity_poly.pdbx_seq_one_letter_code
_entity_poly.pdbx_strand_id
1 'polypeptide(L)'
;MRKATVSLVVFVLLLGGLYAQSWTYDVEVYSGDRTSSLTLTLGADPRASDCFDAGFDVPAMPPIPGGVRFFFVAPCTTGFPAGFDPYLTTDIRNSTVGEHYYIIRVEFDYTSSPRMVVWDHTAIPTDVEMAQIGARNVGSFDIPTWTDMSTVDTFYFMPHQEVVIRIRQHGAVDHFPPSVISMYPADGA
;
A
#
# COMPACT_ATOMS: atom_id res chain seq x y z
N MET A 1 41.24 -28.51 -4.21
CA MET A 1 40.55 -27.43 -4.98
C MET A 1 39.02 -27.53 -4.96
N ARG A 2 38.39 -28.71 -5.06
CA ARG A 2 36.90 -28.84 -5.03
C ARG A 2 36.18 -28.40 -3.74
N LYS A 3 36.83 -28.48 -2.57
CA LYS A 3 36.20 -28.12 -1.27
C LYS A 3 36.02 -26.60 -1.08
N ALA A 4 36.97 -25.79 -1.59
CA ALA A 4 36.90 -24.33 -1.49
C ALA A 4 35.78 -23.75 -2.38
N THR A 5 35.53 -24.34 -3.55
CA THR A 5 34.46 -23.94 -4.46
C THR A 5 33.08 -24.24 -3.89
N VAL A 6 32.90 -25.38 -3.20
CA VAL A 6 31.62 -25.72 -2.55
C VAL A 6 31.34 -24.79 -1.37
N SER A 7 32.35 -24.48 -0.55
CA SER A 7 32.17 -23.52 0.57
C SER A 7 31.87 -22.09 0.08
N LEU A 8 32.47 -21.64 -1.03
CA LEU A 8 32.18 -20.32 -1.61
C LEU A 8 30.74 -20.25 -2.17
N VAL A 9 30.28 -21.29 -2.85
CA VAL A 9 28.91 -21.36 -3.39
C VAL A 9 27.87 -21.38 -2.25
N VAL A 10 28.14 -22.11 -1.17
CA VAL A 10 27.26 -22.11 0.03
C VAL A 10 27.27 -20.74 0.73
N PHE A 11 28.42 -20.06 0.80
CA PHE A 11 28.51 -18.73 1.42
C PHE A 11 27.81 -17.63 0.58
N VAL A 12 27.89 -17.71 -0.76
CA VAL A 12 27.17 -16.80 -1.67
C VAL A 12 25.67 -17.07 -1.67
N LEU A 13 25.24 -18.34 -1.53
CA LEU A 13 23.82 -18.69 -1.38
C LEU A 13 23.25 -18.31 0.00
N LEU A 14 24.07 -18.32 1.06
CA LEU A 14 23.69 -17.86 2.40
C LEU A 14 23.66 -16.33 2.53
N LEU A 15 24.43 -15.60 1.72
CA LEU A 15 24.39 -14.13 1.65
C LEU A 15 23.22 -13.59 0.79
N GLY A 16 22.58 -14.45 0.00
CA GLY A 16 21.43 -14.08 -0.83
C GLY A 16 20.09 -14.06 -0.09
N GLY A 17 20.06 -14.48 1.17
CA GLY A 17 18.89 -14.37 2.04
C GLY A 17 19.09 -13.29 3.09
N LEU A 18 18.03 -12.51 3.34
CA LEU A 18 17.80 -11.69 4.54
C LEU A 18 18.19 -10.20 4.49
N TYR A 19 17.91 -9.51 3.39
CA TYR A 19 17.63 -8.08 3.49
C TYR A 19 16.34 -7.76 2.75
N ALA A 20 15.33 -7.29 3.48
CA ALA A 20 14.12 -6.73 2.91
C ALA A 20 14.51 -5.54 2.04
N GLN A 21 14.23 -5.62 0.73
CA GLN A 21 14.74 -4.65 -0.24
C GLN A 21 13.85 -3.40 -0.29
N SER A 22 14.48 -2.25 -0.54
CA SER A 22 13.71 -1.03 -0.81
C SER A 22 13.16 -1.05 -2.23
N TRP A 23 11.91 -0.65 -2.41
CA TRP A 23 11.28 -0.52 -3.72
C TRP A 23 10.26 0.61 -3.73
N THR A 24 9.93 1.07 -4.93
CA THR A 24 8.80 1.96 -5.19
C THR A 24 8.00 1.41 -6.35
N TYR A 25 6.71 1.69 -6.35
CA TYR A 25 5.75 1.16 -7.31
C TYR A 25 4.60 2.13 -7.51
N ASP A 26 4.39 2.55 -8.75
CA ASP A 26 3.38 3.56 -9.06
C ASP A 26 2.04 2.92 -9.45
N VAL A 27 0.96 3.53 -8.95
CA VAL A 27 -0.41 3.29 -9.38
C VAL A 27 -1.03 4.60 -9.81
N GLU A 28 -1.78 4.61 -10.90
CA GLU A 28 -2.49 5.79 -11.37
C GLU A 28 -3.98 5.67 -11.06
N VAL A 29 -4.53 6.67 -10.38
CA VAL A 29 -5.94 6.70 -9.99
C VAL A 29 -6.67 7.73 -10.83
N TYR A 30 -7.83 7.34 -11.37
CA TYR A 30 -8.66 8.16 -12.25
C TYR A 30 -10.02 8.46 -11.61
N SER A 31 -10.51 9.69 -11.83
CA SER A 31 -11.89 10.09 -11.54
C SER A 31 -12.89 9.28 -12.36
N GLY A 32 -14.15 9.23 -11.93
CA GLY A 32 -15.20 8.43 -12.56
C GLY A 32 -15.47 8.78 -14.03
N ASP A 33 -15.29 10.05 -14.41
CA ASP A 33 -15.39 10.54 -15.80
C ASP A 33 -14.07 10.45 -16.59
N ARG A 34 -12.99 9.98 -15.96
CA ARG A 34 -11.63 9.87 -16.51
C ARG A 34 -11.02 11.20 -16.95
N THR A 35 -11.53 12.34 -16.48
CA THR A 35 -10.98 13.66 -16.83
C THR A 35 -9.83 14.09 -15.93
N SER A 36 -9.69 13.48 -14.76
CA SER A 36 -8.62 13.75 -13.80
C SER A 36 -7.94 12.45 -13.41
N SER A 37 -6.61 12.48 -13.29
CA SER A 37 -5.81 11.40 -12.74
C SER A 37 -4.73 11.90 -11.79
N LEU A 38 -4.24 11.00 -10.93
CA LEU A 38 -3.09 11.23 -10.08
C LEU A 38 -2.29 9.93 -9.93
N THR A 39 -0.98 10.04 -10.07
CA THR A 39 -0.05 8.96 -9.75
C THR A 39 0.21 8.94 -8.25
N LEU A 40 0.02 7.78 -7.64
CA LEU A 40 0.38 7.47 -6.27
C LEU A 40 1.52 6.45 -6.28
N THR A 41 2.61 6.76 -5.59
CA THR A 41 3.77 5.90 -5.41
C THR A 41 3.66 5.17 -4.08
N LEU A 42 3.58 3.84 -4.16
CA LEU A 42 3.75 2.94 -3.03
C LEU A 42 5.22 2.60 -2.89
N GLY A 43 5.67 2.25 -1.71
CA GLY A 43 7.01 1.72 -1.57
C GLY A 43 7.30 1.10 -0.23
N ALA A 44 8.49 0.53 -0.16
CA ALA A 44 9.05 0.08 1.09
C ALA A 44 10.54 0.39 1.19
N ASP A 45 11.00 0.54 2.43
CA ASP A 45 12.41 0.71 2.79
C ASP A 45 12.64 0.17 4.21
N PRO A 46 13.71 -0.59 4.49
CA PRO A 46 13.94 -1.14 5.83
C PRO A 46 14.22 -0.08 6.90
N ARG A 47 14.53 1.16 6.47
CA ARG A 47 14.74 2.32 7.33
C ARG A 47 13.50 3.20 7.47
N ALA A 48 12.44 2.97 6.69
CA ALA A 48 11.17 3.64 6.91
C ALA A 48 10.67 3.25 8.30
N SER A 49 10.13 4.20 9.06
CA SER A 49 9.45 3.81 10.29
C SER A 49 8.06 3.26 9.98
N ASP A 50 7.45 2.64 10.98
CA ASP A 50 6.01 2.43 10.92
C ASP A 50 5.34 3.79 11.15
N CYS A 51 4.47 4.19 10.22
CA CYS A 51 3.66 5.41 10.25
C CYS A 51 4.44 6.69 9.83
N PHE A 52 3.76 7.85 9.84
CA PHE A 52 4.27 9.08 9.21
C PHE A 52 5.56 9.66 9.88
N ASP A 53 6.62 9.84 9.09
CA ASP A 53 7.92 10.43 9.45
C ASP A 53 8.11 11.82 8.82
N ALA A 54 8.02 12.86 9.65
CA ALA A 54 8.27 14.24 9.22
C ALA A 54 9.70 14.40 8.64
N GLY A 55 9.78 14.75 7.36
CA GLY A 55 11.04 14.93 6.61
C GLY A 55 11.42 13.76 5.70
N PHE A 56 10.78 12.60 5.86
CA PHE A 56 10.87 11.46 4.93
C PHE A 56 9.60 11.32 4.10
N ASP A 57 8.44 11.50 4.72
CA ASP A 57 7.16 11.53 4.03
C ASP A 57 6.90 12.93 3.46
N VAL A 58 7.20 13.06 2.17
CA VAL A 58 7.31 14.34 1.47
C VAL A 58 5.94 14.99 1.28
N PRO A 59 5.75 16.27 1.64
CA PRO A 59 4.51 16.98 1.35
C PRO A 59 4.27 17.07 -0.16
N ALA A 60 3.04 16.78 -0.57
CA ALA A 60 2.65 16.81 -1.96
C ALA A 60 2.63 18.23 -2.55
N MET A 61 2.73 18.27 -3.88
CA MET A 61 2.71 19.50 -4.68
C MET A 61 1.41 20.28 -4.50
N PRO A 62 1.46 21.63 -4.65
CA PRO A 62 0.33 22.48 -4.41
C PRO A 62 -0.87 22.08 -5.29
N PRO A 63 -2.08 22.23 -4.72
CA PRO A 63 -3.28 21.80 -5.38
C PRO A 63 -3.55 22.51 -6.71
N ILE A 64 -3.80 21.76 -7.80
CA ILE A 64 -4.53 22.31 -8.96
C ILE A 64 -5.89 22.83 -8.47
N PRO A 65 -6.20 24.13 -8.61
CA PRO A 65 -7.47 24.69 -8.17
C PRO A 65 -8.64 23.99 -8.90
N GLY A 66 -9.56 23.40 -8.13
CA GLY A 66 -10.77 22.75 -8.64
C GLY A 66 -10.63 21.29 -9.10
N GLY A 67 -9.45 20.67 -8.95
CA GLY A 67 -9.25 19.25 -9.28
C GLY A 67 -9.70 18.28 -8.17
N VAL A 68 -10.14 17.10 -8.58
CA VAL A 68 -10.34 15.94 -7.70
C VAL A 68 -9.00 15.54 -7.08
N ARG A 69 -8.99 15.18 -5.78
CA ARG A 69 -7.77 14.77 -5.06
C ARG A 69 -7.88 13.34 -4.57
N PHE A 70 -6.76 12.64 -4.64
CA PHE A 70 -6.57 11.31 -4.09
C PHE A 70 -5.55 11.41 -2.96
N PHE A 71 -5.69 10.59 -1.93
CA PHE A 71 -4.77 10.58 -0.81
C PHE A 71 -4.74 9.21 -0.12
N PHE A 72 -3.69 9.00 0.67
CA PHE A 72 -3.57 7.88 1.59
C PHE A 72 -4.17 8.21 2.96
N VAL A 73 -4.85 7.26 3.58
CA VAL A 73 -5.30 7.37 4.98
C VAL A 73 -4.22 6.86 5.92
N ALA A 74 -3.83 7.67 6.91
CA ALA A 74 -2.82 7.29 7.90
C ALA A 74 -3.27 6.04 8.70
N PRO A 75 -2.45 4.97 8.77
CA PRO A 75 -2.87 3.71 9.40
C PRO A 75 -2.82 3.72 10.94
N CYS A 76 -2.12 4.65 11.58
CA CYS A 76 -1.75 4.54 13.00
C CYS A 76 -2.10 5.76 13.88
N THR A 77 -2.65 6.82 13.32
CA THR A 77 -2.95 8.07 14.04
C THR A 77 -4.41 8.47 13.83
N THR A 78 -4.95 9.33 14.70
CA THR A 78 -6.29 9.93 14.54
C THR A 78 -6.35 10.97 13.40
N GLY A 79 -5.47 10.86 12.39
CA GLY A 79 -5.27 11.82 11.31
C GLY A 79 -3.83 12.32 11.22
N PHE A 80 -3.57 13.15 10.19
CA PHE A 80 -2.28 13.82 10.00
C PHE A 80 -1.99 14.83 11.12
N PRO A 81 -0.71 15.07 11.49
CA PRO A 81 -0.39 16.13 12.43
C PRO A 81 -0.90 17.50 11.95
N ALA A 82 -1.25 18.39 12.88
CA ALA A 82 -1.78 19.70 12.53
C ALA A 82 -0.80 20.48 11.63
N GLY A 83 -1.28 20.90 10.45
CA GLY A 83 -0.48 21.62 9.45
C GLY A 83 0.17 20.74 8.39
N PHE A 84 -0.01 19.42 8.43
CA PHE A 84 0.41 18.53 7.35
C PHE A 84 -0.66 18.36 6.29
N ASP A 85 -0.20 18.28 5.05
CA ASP A 85 -1.06 18.09 3.88
C ASP A 85 -1.42 16.61 3.75
N PRO A 86 -2.72 16.23 3.82
CA PRO A 86 -3.15 14.86 3.62
C PRO A 86 -2.93 14.36 2.19
N TYR A 87 -2.65 15.22 1.20
CA TYR A 87 -2.61 14.88 -0.23
C TYR A 87 -1.33 14.16 -0.68
N LEU A 88 -0.71 13.35 0.18
CA LEU A 88 0.51 12.60 -0.14
C LEU A 88 0.34 11.74 -1.39
N THR A 89 1.25 11.90 -2.35
CA THR A 89 1.36 11.06 -3.55
C THR A 89 2.35 9.92 -3.36
N THR A 90 3.03 9.83 -2.21
CA THR A 90 4.04 8.80 -1.94
C THR A 90 3.89 8.28 -0.52
N ASP A 91 3.84 6.95 -0.34
CA ASP A 91 3.75 6.26 0.96
C ASP A 91 4.79 5.12 0.96
N ILE A 92 5.87 5.28 1.74
CA ILE A 92 6.96 4.30 1.87
C ILE A 92 6.90 3.67 3.26
N ARG A 93 6.91 2.34 3.35
CA ARG A 93 6.72 1.61 4.61
C ARG A 93 7.88 0.72 4.96
N ASN A 94 7.97 0.30 6.23
CA ASN A 94 9.07 -0.53 6.67
C ASN A 94 9.04 -1.92 6.00
N SER A 95 10.03 -2.23 5.18
CA SER A 95 10.09 -3.50 4.43
C SER A 95 10.19 -4.77 5.28
N THR A 96 10.53 -4.64 6.56
CA THR A 96 10.68 -5.77 7.48
C THR A 96 9.39 -6.12 8.23
N VAL A 97 8.35 -5.30 8.12
CA VAL A 97 7.10 -5.44 8.88
C VAL A 97 6.00 -6.08 8.03
N GLY A 98 5.61 -7.31 8.39
CA GLY A 98 4.41 -8.03 7.95
C GLY A 98 3.76 -7.61 6.62
N GLU A 99 2.44 -7.39 6.65
CA GLU A 99 1.66 -6.90 5.51
C GLU A 99 1.43 -5.40 5.61
N HIS A 100 1.55 -4.72 4.48
CA HIS A 100 1.21 -3.31 4.35
C HIS A 100 -0.14 -3.14 3.67
N TYR A 101 -0.98 -2.26 4.24
CA TYR A 101 -2.28 -1.89 3.71
C TYR A 101 -2.31 -0.42 3.28
N TYR A 102 -2.34 -0.17 1.98
CA TYR A 102 -2.49 1.16 1.40
C TYR A 102 -3.96 1.40 1.09
N ILE A 103 -4.54 2.42 1.71
CA ILE A 103 -5.95 2.78 1.51
C ILE A 103 -5.99 4.02 0.63
N ILE A 104 -6.62 3.89 -0.54
CA ILE A 104 -6.79 4.95 -1.51
C ILE A 104 -8.25 5.38 -1.50
N ARG A 105 -8.48 6.68 -1.26
CA ARG A 105 -9.81 7.29 -1.33
C ARG A 105 -9.83 8.44 -2.32
N VAL A 106 -10.90 8.49 -3.10
CA VAL A 106 -11.20 9.63 -4.00
C VAL A 106 -12.23 10.49 -3.33
N GLU A 107 -11.88 11.75 -3.03
CA GLU A 107 -12.83 12.73 -2.52
C GLU A 107 -13.11 13.81 -3.56
N PHE A 108 -14.28 14.45 -3.44
CA PHE A 108 -14.73 15.52 -4.32
C PHE A 108 -14.93 15.14 -5.80
N ASP A 109 -14.94 13.85 -6.11
CA ASP A 109 -15.52 13.33 -7.35
C ASP A 109 -17.02 13.08 -7.13
N TYR A 110 -17.87 13.87 -7.77
CA TYR A 110 -19.33 13.76 -7.65
C TYR A 110 -19.97 12.93 -8.77
N THR A 111 -19.16 12.32 -9.64
CA THR A 111 -19.68 11.46 -10.70
C THR A 111 -20.21 10.16 -10.12
N SER A 112 -21.25 9.59 -10.75
CA SER A 112 -21.81 8.28 -10.38
C SER A 112 -21.01 7.10 -10.97
N SER A 113 -20.13 7.37 -11.93
CA SER A 113 -19.32 6.37 -12.62
C SER A 113 -18.25 5.75 -11.71
N PRO A 114 -17.89 4.47 -11.88
CA PRO A 114 -16.80 3.87 -11.13
C PRO A 114 -15.48 4.62 -11.33
N ARG A 115 -14.72 4.83 -10.27
CA ARG A 115 -13.31 5.27 -10.33
C ARG A 115 -12.45 4.09 -10.74
N MET A 116 -11.21 4.37 -11.14
CA MET A 116 -10.31 3.37 -11.69
C MET A 116 -8.90 3.53 -11.14
N VAL A 117 -8.25 2.42 -10.83
CA VAL A 117 -6.82 2.35 -10.53
C VAL A 117 -6.16 1.54 -11.63
N VAL A 118 -5.02 2.02 -12.14
CA VAL A 118 -4.23 1.39 -13.18
C VAL A 118 -2.79 1.24 -12.69
N TRP A 119 -2.13 0.13 -13.04
CA TRP A 119 -0.74 -0.12 -12.69
C TRP A 119 -0.07 -1.03 -13.72
N ASP A 120 1.26 -1.06 -13.74
CA ASP A 120 2.01 -2.04 -14.55
C ASP A 120 2.20 -3.34 -13.77
N HIS A 121 1.40 -4.36 -14.10
CA HIS A 121 1.46 -5.66 -13.42
C HIS A 121 2.79 -6.40 -13.64
N THR A 122 3.56 -6.02 -14.67
CA THR A 122 4.89 -6.61 -14.96
C THR A 122 6.01 -5.94 -14.18
N ALA A 123 5.75 -4.76 -13.60
CA ALA A 123 6.70 -3.99 -12.81
C ALA A 123 6.52 -4.18 -11.29
N ILE A 124 5.71 -5.16 -10.85
CA ILE A 124 5.62 -5.50 -9.43
C ILE A 124 7.03 -5.88 -8.94
N PRO A 125 7.54 -5.27 -7.85
CA PRO A 125 8.90 -5.53 -7.40
C PRO A 125 9.12 -7.01 -7.08
N THR A 126 10.28 -7.55 -7.45
CA THR A 126 10.57 -8.98 -7.31
C THR A 126 10.64 -9.46 -5.86
N ASP A 127 10.81 -8.55 -4.91
CA ASP A 127 10.82 -8.83 -3.47
C ASP A 127 9.40 -8.83 -2.87
N VAL A 128 8.36 -8.62 -3.68
CA VAL A 128 6.96 -8.72 -3.25
C VAL A 128 6.48 -10.16 -3.44
N GLU A 129 6.12 -10.82 -2.33
CA GLU A 129 5.52 -12.17 -2.34
C GLU A 129 4.03 -12.12 -2.71
N MET A 130 3.34 -11.07 -2.27
CA MET A 130 1.92 -10.88 -2.52
C MET A 130 1.62 -9.41 -2.79
N ALA A 131 0.94 -9.12 -3.89
CA ALA A 131 0.33 -7.83 -4.18
C ALA A 131 -1.13 -8.05 -4.58
N GLN A 132 -2.06 -7.52 -3.78
CA GLN A 132 -3.49 -7.70 -4.03
C GLN A 132 -4.25 -6.41 -3.82
N ILE A 133 -5.33 -6.26 -4.58
CA ILE A 133 -6.21 -5.09 -4.57
C ILE A 133 -7.65 -5.51 -4.33
N GLY A 134 -8.37 -4.73 -3.54
CA GLY A 134 -9.80 -4.92 -3.27
C GLY A 134 -10.50 -3.59 -3.02
N ALA A 135 -11.83 -3.61 -3.05
CA ALA A 135 -12.67 -2.47 -2.70
C ALA A 135 -13.52 -2.80 -1.47
N ARG A 136 -13.76 -1.79 -0.64
CA ARG A 136 -14.72 -1.86 0.46
C ARG A 136 -15.49 -0.56 0.58
N ASN A 137 -16.66 -0.61 1.22
CA ASN A 137 -17.37 0.62 1.56
C ASN A 137 -16.55 1.44 2.55
N VAL A 138 -16.55 2.76 2.40
CA VAL A 138 -15.86 3.66 3.34
C VAL A 138 -16.36 3.39 4.77
N GLY A 139 -15.43 3.15 5.70
CA GLY A 139 -15.72 2.81 7.10
C GLY A 139 -15.99 1.32 7.37
N SER A 140 -15.98 0.46 6.35
CA SER A 140 -15.97 -1.00 6.52
C SER A 140 -14.54 -1.51 6.72
N PHE A 141 -14.39 -2.62 7.45
CA PHE A 141 -13.14 -3.38 7.48
C PHE A 141 -13.14 -4.57 6.51
N ASP A 142 -14.32 -4.98 6.05
CA ASP A 142 -14.49 -6.16 5.21
C ASP A 142 -14.20 -5.86 3.74
N ILE A 143 -13.36 -6.70 3.12
CA ILE A 143 -13.00 -6.66 1.71
C ILE A 143 -13.47 -7.98 1.10
N PRO A 144 -14.60 -7.98 0.36
CA PRO A 144 -15.30 -9.20 -0.04
C PRO A 144 -14.50 -10.03 -1.05
N THR A 145 -13.62 -9.38 -1.83
CA THR A 145 -12.82 -10.06 -2.85
C THR A 145 -11.48 -9.35 -3.02
N TRP A 146 -10.42 -10.15 -3.03
CA TRP A 146 -9.07 -9.73 -3.37
C TRP A 146 -8.75 -10.16 -4.80
N THR A 147 -8.18 -9.25 -5.57
CA THR A 147 -7.69 -9.51 -6.92
C THR A 147 -6.17 -9.47 -6.90
N ASP A 148 -5.53 -10.45 -7.54
CA ASP A 148 -4.08 -10.49 -7.67
C ASP A 148 -3.60 -9.46 -8.70
N MET A 149 -2.78 -8.51 -8.24
CA MET A 149 -2.29 -7.41 -9.06
C MET A 149 -1.30 -7.87 -10.13
N SER A 150 -0.74 -9.08 -10.05
CA SER A 150 0.14 -9.64 -11.08
C SER A 150 -0.62 -10.16 -12.30
N THR A 151 -1.94 -10.29 -12.21
CA THR A 151 -2.79 -10.91 -13.25
C THR A 151 -3.66 -9.92 -14.02
N VAL A 152 -3.82 -8.71 -13.48
CA VAL A 152 -4.60 -7.63 -14.07
C VAL A 152 -3.84 -6.32 -13.89
N ASP A 153 -4.11 -5.32 -14.72
CA ASP A 153 -3.49 -4.00 -14.68
C ASP A 153 -4.46 -2.88 -14.29
N THR A 154 -5.73 -3.23 -14.06
CA THR A 154 -6.82 -2.28 -13.87
C THR A 154 -7.81 -2.78 -12.82
N PHE A 155 -8.29 -1.86 -11.97
CA PHE A 155 -9.32 -2.13 -10.97
C PHE A 155 -10.36 -1.01 -10.89
N TYR A 156 -11.63 -1.36 -10.78
CA TYR A 156 -12.75 -0.41 -10.69
C TYR A 156 -13.41 -0.47 -9.33
N PHE A 157 -13.84 0.70 -8.83
CA PHE A 157 -14.54 0.81 -7.55
C PHE A 157 -15.56 1.94 -7.57
N MET A 158 -16.62 1.79 -6.77
CA MET A 158 -17.76 2.70 -6.77
C MET A 158 -17.50 3.99 -5.96
N PRO A 159 -18.24 5.08 -6.22
CA PRO A 159 -18.10 6.36 -5.50
C PRO A 159 -18.13 6.28 -3.97
N HIS A 160 -18.80 5.28 -3.39
CA HIS A 160 -18.95 5.08 -1.94
C HIS A 160 -17.92 4.09 -1.37
N GLN A 161 -16.98 3.65 -2.20
CA GLN A 161 -15.95 2.69 -1.84
C GLN A 161 -14.58 3.36 -1.80
N GLU A 162 -13.70 2.75 -1.02
CA GLU A 162 -12.26 2.98 -1.05
C GLU A 162 -11.57 1.71 -1.56
N VAL A 163 -10.40 1.89 -2.15
CA VAL A 163 -9.54 0.79 -2.58
C VAL A 163 -8.54 0.51 -1.49
N VAL A 164 -8.30 -0.77 -1.24
CA VAL A 164 -7.25 -1.23 -0.36
C VAL A 164 -6.30 -2.09 -1.18
N ILE A 165 -5.04 -1.71 -1.19
CA ILE A 165 -3.94 -2.51 -1.72
C ILE A 165 -3.23 -3.13 -0.53
N ARG A 166 -3.07 -4.45 -0.55
CA ARG A 166 -2.22 -5.15 0.42
C ARG A 166 -0.97 -5.70 -0.26
N ILE A 167 0.17 -5.44 0.36
CA ILE A 167 1.47 -5.89 -0.12
C ILE A 167 2.17 -6.63 1.01
N ARG A 168 2.71 -7.81 0.71
CA ARG A 168 3.60 -8.55 1.61
C ARG A 168 4.92 -8.78 0.91
N GLN A 169 5.99 -8.43 1.59
CA GLN A 169 7.35 -8.61 1.08
C GLN A 169 7.88 -9.99 1.46
N HIS A 170 8.78 -10.49 0.63
CA HIS A 170 9.37 -11.80 0.81
C HIS A 170 10.17 -11.82 2.13
N GLY A 171 9.78 -12.73 3.02
CA GLY A 171 10.42 -12.85 4.33
C GLY A 171 10.05 -11.75 5.33
N ALA A 172 9.08 -10.89 5.03
CA ALA A 172 8.49 -10.00 6.02
C ALA A 172 7.83 -10.82 7.14
N VAL A 173 8.11 -10.46 8.38
CA VAL A 173 7.57 -11.13 9.56
C VAL A 173 6.58 -10.20 10.24
N ASP A 174 5.41 -10.71 10.60
CA ASP A 174 4.48 -9.96 11.42
C ASP A 174 5.06 -9.84 12.84
N HIS A 175 5.44 -8.62 13.21
CA HIS A 175 5.95 -8.28 14.53
C HIS A 175 4.85 -7.74 15.45
N PHE A 176 3.61 -7.58 14.96
CA PHE A 176 2.51 -7.16 15.80
C PHE A 176 2.13 -8.31 16.76
N PRO A 177 2.12 -8.07 18.08
CA PRO A 177 1.64 -9.09 19.01
C PRO A 177 0.16 -9.35 18.73
N PRO A 178 -0.32 -10.60 18.88
CA PRO A 178 -1.75 -10.88 18.77
C PRO A 178 -2.52 -9.99 19.76
N SER A 179 -3.55 -9.31 19.27
CA SER A 179 -4.41 -8.47 20.11
C SER A 179 -5.80 -9.09 20.25
N VAL A 180 -6.30 -9.16 21.48
CA VAL A 180 -7.68 -9.54 21.78
C VAL A 180 -8.46 -8.26 22.05
N ILE A 181 -9.22 -7.81 21.04
CA ILE A 181 -10.01 -6.57 21.12
C ILE A 181 -11.38 -6.78 21.79
N SER A 182 -11.87 -8.02 21.88
CA SER A 182 -12.99 -8.40 22.74
C SER A 182 -12.92 -9.89 23.08
N MET A 183 -13.12 -10.20 24.37
CA MET A 183 -13.26 -11.58 24.88
C MET A 183 -14.71 -11.91 25.27
N TYR A 184 -15.63 -10.98 25.04
CA TYR A 184 -17.06 -11.13 25.32
C TYR A 184 -17.83 -10.98 24.01
N PRO A 185 -18.67 -11.97 23.61
CA PRO A 185 -19.67 -11.72 22.59
C PRO A 185 -20.59 -10.59 23.09
N ALA A 186 -21.06 -9.72 22.19
CA ALA A 186 -22.23 -8.90 22.52
C ALA A 186 -23.37 -9.88 22.88
N ASP A 187 -24.09 -9.64 23.98
CA ASP A 187 -25.21 -10.48 24.39
C ASP A 187 -26.15 -10.72 23.19
N GLY A 188 -26.25 -11.97 22.73
CA GLY A 188 -27.14 -12.39 21.64
C GLY A 188 -26.51 -12.77 20.29
N ALA A 189 -25.20 -12.96 20.19
CA ALA A 189 -24.57 -13.67 19.05
C ALA A 189 -24.69 -15.19 19.16
#